data_AF-A0A3S4HLM0-F1
#
_entry.id   AF-A0A3S4HLM0-F1
#
_cell.length_a   1.000
_cell.length_b   1.000
_cell.length_c   1.000
_cell.angle_alpha   90.00
_cell.angle_beta   90.00
_cell.angle_gamma   90.00
#
_symmetry.space_group_name_H-M   'P 1'
#
loop_
_entity.id
_entity.type
_entity.pdbx_description
1 polymer ?
#
loop_
_entity_poly.entity_id
_entity_poly.type
_entity_poly.pdbx_seq_one_letter_code
_entity_poly.pdbx_strand_id
1 'polypeptide(L)'
;MEIGCEPNGYNINDKVGATYPKTLQMAVLEHQADFGIALDGDGDRLIMVDAAGRVYDGDQLIYVIAKARAARGELKGGVVGTVMTNMAMELALQKQGVPLAAPR
;
A
#
# COMPACT_ATOMS: atom_id res chain seq x y z
N MET A 1 -13.66 4.99 -11.72
CA MET A 1 -13.05 6.28 -12.11
C MET A 1 -11.58 6.03 -12.33
N GLU A 2 -10.99 6.66 -13.33
CA GLU A 2 -9.58 6.49 -13.71
C GLU A 2 -8.87 7.85 -13.68
N ILE A 3 -7.60 7.86 -13.27
CA ILE A 3 -6.77 9.06 -13.13
C ILE A 3 -5.38 8.72 -13.65
N GLY A 4 -4.80 9.57 -14.50
CA GLY A 4 -3.47 9.31 -15.06
C GLY A 4 -3.44 8.16 -16.06
N CYS A 5 -4.59 7.83 -16.66
CA CYS A 5 -4.76 6.72 -17.61
C CYS A 5 -4.70 7.17 -19.09
N GLU A 6 -4.21 8.37 -19.37
CA GLU A 6 -4.06 8.93 -20.73
C GLU A 6 -2.58 9.20 -21.05
N PRO A 7 -1.78 8.16 -21.35
CA PRO A 7 -0.36 8.32 -21.61
C PRO A 7 -0.09 9.04 -22.95
N ASN A 8 0.87 9.96 -22.97
CA ASN A 8 1.30 10.70 -24.17
C ASN A 8 2.80 10.55 -24.49
N GLY A 9 3.49 9.65 -23.79
CA GLY A 9 4.93 9.41 -23.93
C GLY A 9 5.82 10.31 -23.06
N TYR A 10 5.27 11.38 -22.46
CA TYR A 10 6.02 12.33 -21.63
C TYR A 10 5.45 12.49 -20.21
N ASN A 11 4.21 12.05 -19.96
CA ASN A 11 3.48 12.27 -18.72
C ASN A 11 3.51 11.10 -17.72
N ILE A 12 4.42 10.13 -17.90
CA ILE A 12 4.59 9.05 -16.91
C ILE A 12 4.99 9.64 -15.55
N ASN A 13 4.28 9.22 -14.49
CA ASN A 13 4.47 9.71 -13.12
C ASN A 13 4.34 11.24 -12.94
N ASP A 14 3.80 11.98 -13.91
CA ASP A 14 3.61 13.44 -13.79
C ASP A 14 2.40 13.74 -12.90
N LYS A 15 2.66 14.03 -11.62
CA LYS A 15 1.65 14.34 -10.58
C LYS A 15 0.55 13.26 -10.45
N VAL A 16 0.88 12.02 -10.75
CA VAL A 16 0.01 10.84 -10.58
C VAL A 16 0.84 9.64 -10.13
N GLY A 17 0.16 8.58 -9.70
CA GLY A 17 0.77 7.29 -9.35
C GLY A 17 1.26 7.18 -7.90
N ALA A 18 1.89 6.05 -7.58
CA ALA A 18 2.24 5.69 -6.20
C ALA A 18 3.22 6.70 -5.54
N THR A 19 4.03 7.41 -6.32
CA THR A 19 4.95 8.45 -5.82
C THR A 19 4.30 9.82 -5.65
N TYR A 20 3.09 10.02 -6.18
CA TYR A 20 2.29 11.24 -6.02
C TYR A 20 0.83 10.90 -5.63
N PRO A 21 0.60 10.38 -4.41
CA PRO A 21 -0.73 9.94 -3.97
C PRO A 21 -1.73 11.09 -3.79
N LYS A 22 -1.27 12.34 -3.75
CA LYS A 22 -2.12 13.52 -3.50
C LYS A 22 -3.26 13.64 -4.51
N THR A 23 -3.02 13.35 -5.78
CA THR A 23 -4.06 13.38 -6.82
C THR A 23 -5.14 12.34 -6.55
N LEU A 24 -4.74 11.12 -6.16
CA LEU A 24 -5.67 10.06 -5.77
C LEU A 24 -6.46 10.45 -4.51
N GLN A 25 -5.81 11.04 -3.50
CA GLN A 25 -6.49 11.50 -2.28
C GLN A 25 -7.58 12.52 -2.57
N MET A 26 -7.28 13.52 -3.41
CA MET A 26 -8.27 14.54 -3.80
C MET A 26 -9.46 13.90 -4.51
N ALA A 27 -9.21 12.99 -5.46
CA ALA A 27 -10.28 12.33 -6.18
C ALA A 27 -11.14 11.42 -5.29
N VAL A 28 -10.54 10.68 -4.35
CA VAL A 28 -11.30 9.87 -3.39
C VAL A 28 -12.25 10.73 -2.57
N LEU A 29 -11.76 11.87 -2.07
CA LEU A 29 -12.57 12.81 -1.29
C LEU A 29 -13.65 13.50 -2.13
N GLU A 30 -13.30 13.97 -3.33
CA GLU A 30 -14.22 14.67 -4.24
C GLU A 30 -15.37 13.77 -4.71
N HIS A 31 -15.06 12.51 -5.03
CA HIS A 31 -16.03 11.54 -5.53
C HIS A 31 -16.67 10.68 -4.44
N GLN A 32 -16.33 10.92 -3.17
CA GLN A 32 -16.80 10.13 -2.02
C GLN A 32 -16.59 8.63 -2.24
N ALA A 33 -15.45 8.25 -2.83
CA ALA A 33 -15.12 6.86 -3.10
C ALA A 33 -14.78 6.11 -1.81
N ASP A 34 -15.10 4.81 -1.75
CA ASP A 34 -14.78 3.99 -0.58
C ASP A 34 -13.26 3.84 -0.38
N PHE A 35 -12.52 3.74 -1.49
CA PHE A 35 -11.06 3.69 -1.52
C PHE A 35 -10.53 4.03 -2.92
N GLY A 36 -9.23 4.32 -2.98
CA GLY A 36 -8.46 4.52 -4.21
C GLY A 36 -7.19 3.66 -4.22
N ILE A 37 -6.73 3.31 -5.41
CA ILE A 37 -5.46 2.58 -5.62
C ILE A 37 -4.62 3.35 -6.63
N ALA A 38 -3.35 3.57 -6.31
CA ALA A 38 -2.37 4.19 -7.18
C ALA A 38 -1.24 3.20 -7.47
N LEU A 39 -0.94 2.98 -8.75
CA LEU A 39 0.21 2.22 -9.22
C LEU A 39 1.34 3.17 -9.62
N ASP A 40 2.58 2.69 -9.68
CA ASP A 40 3.64 3.40 -10.41
C ASP A 40 3.68 3.02 -11.90
N GLY A 41 4.60 3.63 -12.63
CA GLY A 41 4.61 3.60 -14.10
C GLY A 41 4.80 2.22 -14.73
N ASP A 42 5.52 1.32 -14.07
CA ASP A 42 5.70 -0.09 -14.47
C ASP A 42 4.81 -1.07 -13.68
N GLY A 43 4.13 -0.58 -12.64
CA GLY A 43 3.07 -1.30 -11.93
C GLY A 43 3.59 -2.32 -10.92
N ASP A 44 4.86 -2.21 -10.50
CA ASP A 44 5.44 -3.09 -9.48
C ASP A 44 5.18 -2.58 -8.05
N ARG A 45 4.76 -1.32 -7.90
CA ARG A 45 4.35 -0.72 -6.62
C ARG A 45 2.92 -0.27 -6.64
N LEU A 46 2.33 -0.29 -5.45
CA LEU A 46 1.02 0.30 -5.21
C LEU A 46 0.92 0.99 -3.85
N ILE A 47 0.07 2.00 -3.78
CA ILE A 47 -0.39 2.66 -2.56
C ILE A 47 -1.91 2.70 -2.58
N MET A 48 -2.52 2.66 -1.41
CA MET A 48 -3.97 2.80 -1.26
C MET A 48 -4.36 4.06 -0.50
N VAL A 49 -5.56 4.55 -0.76
CA VAL A 49 -6.19 5.65 -0.03
C VAL A 49 -7.58 5.21 0.42
N ASP A 50 -7.97 5.48 1.67
CA ASP A 50 -9.35 5.22 2.14
C ASP A 50 -10.30 6.41 1.89
N ALA A 51 -11.59 6.21 2.13
CA ALA A 51 -12.63 7.24 2.02
C ALA A 51 -12.37 8.52 2.85
N ALA A 52 -11.53 8.46 3.89
CA ALA A 52 -11.13 9.62 4.68
C ALA A 52 -9.91 10.35 4.09
N GLY A 53 -9.39 9.89 2.95
CA GLY A 53 -8.22 10.43 2.29
C GLY A 53 -6.90 10.01 2.94
N ARG A 54 -6.89 9.02 3.85
CA ARG A 54 -5.65 8.54 4.48
C ARG A 54 -4.90 7.63 3.52
N VAL A 55 -3.59 7.85 3.40
CA VAL A 55 -2.67 7.03 2.60
C VAL A 55 -2.24 5.79 3.41
N TYR A 56 -2.19 4.65 2.72
CA TYR A 56 -1.66 3.38 3.21
C TYR A 56 -0.48 2.95 2.35
N ASP A 57 0.69 2.83 2.98
CA ASP A 57 1.93 2.39 2.35
C ASP A 57 2.07 0.85 2.31
N GLY A 58 3.17 0.38 1.71
CA GLY A 58 3.45 -1.04 1.56
C GLY A 58 3.47 -1.82 2.88
N ASP A 59 4.01 -1.24 3.95
CA ASP A 59 4.11 -1.92 5.26
C ASP A 59 2.71 -2.16 5.85
N GLN A 60 1.86 -1.13 5.81
CA GLN A 60 0.48 -1.23 6.28
C GLN A 60 -0.32 -2.25 5.46
N LEU A 61 -0.12 -2.28 4.15
CA LEU A 61 -0.81 -3.22 3.26
C LEU A 61 -0.36 -4.66 3.48
N ILE A 62 0.95 -4.89 3.58
CA ILE A 62 1.52 -6.22 3.89
C ILE A 62 1.01 -6.70 5.25
N TYR A 63 0.95 -5.83 6.26
CA TYR A 63 0.40 -6.19 7.57
C TYR A 63 -1.04 -6.67 7.49
N VAL A 64 -1.92 -5.97 6.77
CA VAL A 64 -3.33 -6.37 6.62
C VAL A 64 -3.44 -7.71 5.93
N ILE A 65 -2.65 -7.95 4.87
CA ILE A 65 -2.62 -9.24 4.16
C ILE A 65 -2.13 -10.36 5.09
N ALA A 66 -1.04 -10.14 5.82
CA ALA A 66 -0.48 -11.11 6.74
C ALA A 66 -1.46 -11.45 7.86
N LYS A 67 -2.10 -10.44 8.47
CA LYS A 67 -3.13 -10.62 9.50
C LYS A 67 -4.32 -11.42 8.99
N ALA A 68 -4.83 -11.10 7.79
CA ALA A 68 -5.96 -11.80 7.20
C ALA A 68 -5.63 -13.26 6.89
N ARG A 69 -4.43 -13.54 6.34
CA ARG A 69 -3.97 -14.91 6.08
C ARG A 69 -3.74 -15.69 7.37
N ALA A 70 -3.19 -15.07 8.42
CA ALA A 70 -2.99 -15.70 9.71
C ALA A 70 -4.34 -16.09 10.35
N ALA A 71 -5.32 -15.21 10.31
CA ALA A 71 -6.67 -15.47 10.83
C ALA A 71 -7.39 -16.64 10.11
N ARG A 72 -7.09 -16.87 8.83
CA ARG A 72 -7.61 -18.00 8.05
C ARG A 72 -6.77 -19.27 8.15
N GLY A 73 -5.64 -19.25 8.88
CA GLY A 73 -4.70 -20.38 8.93
C GLY A 73 -3.96 -20.62 7.62
N GLU A 74 -3.94 -19.65 6.71
CA GLU A 74 -3.30 -19.74 5.38
C GLU A 74 -1.87 -19.22 5.38
N LEU A 75 -1.48 -18.47 6.42
CA LEU A 75 -0.14 -17.91 6.52
C LEU A 75 0.86 -19.01 6.87
N LYS A 76 1.75 -19.33 5.93
CA LYS A 76 2.85 -20.27 6.14
C LYS A 76 4.13 -19.48 6.41
N GLY A 77 4.76 -19.72 7.56
CA GLY A 77 5.98 -19.01 7.96
C GLY A 77 5.68 -17.62 8.53
N GLY A 78 6.17 -16.57 7.88
CA GLY A 78 6.09 -15.20 8.36
C GLY A 78 6.11 -14.17 7.22
N VAL A 79 6.40 -12.92 7.57
CA VAL A 79 6.57 -11.81 6.62
C VAL A 79 8.05 -11.57 6.37
N VAL A 80 8.42 -11.28 5.13
CA VAL A 80 9.76 -10.83 4.76
C VAL A 80 9.72 -9.32 4.53
N GLY A 81 10.62 -8.60 5.18
CA GLY A 81 10.78 -7.16 5.06
C GLY A 81 12.23 -6.78 4.74
N THR A 82 12.47 -5.48 4.61
CA THR A 82 13.83 -4.90 4.46
C THR A 82 14.24 -4.14 5.73
N VAL A 83 15.48 -3.63 5.77
CA VAL A 83 15.96 -2.72 6.84
C VAL A 83 15.06 -1.47 6.99
N MET A 84 14.36 -1.09 5.91
CA MET A 84 13.48 0.08 5.89
C MET A 84 12.06 -0.20 6.40
N THR A 85 11.74 -1.45 6.75
CA THR A 85 10.41 -1.82 7.28
C THR A 85 10.16 -1.09 8.59
N ASN A 86 8.97 -0.51 8.73
CA ASN A 86 8.61 0.30 9.89
C ASN A 86 8.56 -0.55 11.18
N MET A 87 9.16 -0.03 12.26
CA MET A 87 9.13 -0.66 13.59
C MET A 87 7.70 -0.92 14.10
N ALA A 88 6.73 -0.07 13.76
CA ALA A 88 5.33 -0.27 14.13
C ALA A 88 4.73 -1.53 13.47
N MET A 89 5.16 -1.86 12.25
CA MET A 89 4.76 -3.09 11.56
C MET A 89 5.35 -4.31 12.24
N GLU A 90 6.63 -4.28 12.62
CA GLU A 90 7.29 -5.36 13.37
C GLU A 90 6.55 -5.65 14.68
N LEU A 91 6.29 -4.62 15.48
CA LEU A 91 5.54 -4.74 16.73
C LEU A 91 4.11 -5.25 16.52
N ALA A 92 3.45 -4.84 15.42
CA ALA A 92 2.11 -5.28 15.10
C ALA A 92 2.09 -6.77 14.69
N LEU A 93 3.07 -7.24 13.92
CA LEU A 93 3.23 -8.65 13.54
C LEU A 93 3.55 -9.51 14.76
N GLN A 94 4.42 -9.05 15.66
CA GLN A 94 4.75 -9.76 16.90
C GLN A 94 3.51 -9.98 17.77
N LYS A 95 2.63 -8.98 17.89
CA LYS A 95 1.34 -9.11 18.60
C LYS A 95 0.39 -10.13 17.97
N GLN A 96 0.57 -10.45 16.68
CA GLN A 96 -0.20 -11.48 15.97
C GLN A 96 0.51 -12.85 15.98
N GLY A 97 1.68 -12.97 16.62
CA GLY A 97 2.49 -14.18 16.57
C GLY A 97 3.08 -14.48 15.20
N VAL A 98 3.18 -13.46 14.32
CA VAL A 98 3.73 -13.61 12.97
C VAL A 98 5.20 -13.20 12.98
N PRO A 99 6.14 -14.09 12.59
CA PRO A 99 7.55 -13.75 12.50
C PRO A 99 7.81 -12.72 11.38
N LEU A 100 8.70 -11.75 11.63
CA LEU A 100 9.27 -10.88 10.60
C LEU A 100 10.73 -11.28 10.35
N ALA A 101 11.06 -11.57 9.10
CA ALA A 101 12.44 -11.75 8.64
C ALA A 101 12.88 -10.49 7.89
N ALA A 102 13.77 -9.72 8.49
CA ALA A 102 14.38 -8.54 7.87
C ALA A 102 15.89 -8.54 8.13
N PRO A 103 16.71 -8.07 7.18
CA PRO A 103 18.13 -7.81 7.45
C PRO A 103 18.25 -6.78 8.58
N ARG A 104 19.26 -6.93 9.43
CA ARG A 104 19.62 -5.97 10.48
C ARG A 104 20.82 -5.16 10.05
#